data_AF-D6WRJ8-F1
#
_entry.id   AF-D6WRJ8-F1
#
_cell.length_a   1.000
_cell.length_b   1.000
_cell.length_c   1.000
_cell.angle_alpha   90.00
_cell.angle_beta   90.00
_cell.angle_gamma   90.00
#
_symmetry.space_group_name_H-M   'P 1'
#
loop_
_entity.id
_entity.type
_entity.pdbx_description
1 polymer ?
#
loop_
_entity_poly.entity_id
_entity_poly.type
_entity_poly.pdbx_seq_one_letter_code
_entity_poly.pdbx_strand_id
1 'polypeptide(L)'
;MITEWQKIFLLFICSFRYTQSVDYYDLENLGANINREVQESLKPLNNLGATITQRVNKEIEHVRQLPSRLDTLGETISQQVYEGLRPVREMQSRMRIKFGTEGGTTIATFQDNRQFIIRNGVMYTCGGQISQETGACSGSLKKATLNNEKDFCYANVNTIINNYYCIGNGNVNTGYVNGKIYCSSNDGSKTLLISEQDYRKQCGNVANSVTYKYFTSRKLGDHDSGVHCTGNEPKIVCTMTENRQNVGTNVVQVNGGSYISSTN
;
A
#
# COMPACT_ATOMS: atom_id res chain seq x y z
N MET A 1 33.45 -64.15 -55.44
CA MET A 1 32.58 -63.91 -56.60
C MET A 1 31.83 -65.20 -56.85
N ILE A 2 30.48 -65.16 -56.82
CA ILE A 2 29.53 -66.24 -57.12
C ILE A 2 29.46 -67.37 -56.07
N THR A 3 28.33 -67.78 -55.47
CA THR A 3 26.98 -67.22 -55.21
C THR A 3 26.30 -68.19 -54.22
N GLU A 4 25.25 -67.71 -53.56
CA GLU A 4 24.13 -68.50 -53.04
C GLU A 4 23.66 -69.61 -54.03
N TRP A 5 22.95 -70.62 -53.49
CA TRP A 5 22.05 -71.58 -54.17
C TRP A 5 22.42 -73.08 -54.39
N GLN A 6 23.50 -73.66 -53.83
CA GLN A 6 23.77 -75.11 -54.05
C GLN A 6 24.33 -75.94 -52.87
N LYS A 7 23.93 -75.68 -51.62
CA LYS A 7 24.05 -76.67 -50.52
C LYS A 7 22.71 -77.08 -49.92
N ILE A 8 21.65 -76.84 -50.69
CA ILE A 8 20.37 -77.55 -50.62
C ILE A 8 20.51 -78.68 -51.64
N PHE A 9 20.82 -79.88 -51.17
CA PHE A 9 20.53 -81.20 -51.78
C PHE A 9 21.58 -82.18 -51.25
N LEU A 10 21.11 -83.33 -50.74
CA LEU A 10 21.90 -84.51 -50.32
C LEU A 10 22.42 -84.54 -48.87
N LEU A 11 21.53 -84.31 -47.91
CA LEU A 11 21.35 -85.31 -46.85
C LEU A 11 19.87 -85.70 -46.81
N PHE A 12 19.60 -86.67 -47.69
CA PHE A 12 18.36 -87.35 -47.94
C PHE A 12 18.06 -88.30 -46.76
N ILE A 13 16.80 -88.30 -46.32
CA ILE A 13 16.14 -89.38 -45.58
C ILE A 13 16.61 -89.62 -44.14
N CYS A 14 15.91 -88.96 -43.21
CA CYS A 14 15.31 -89.63 -42.05
C CYS A 14 14.11 -88.76 -41.65
N SER A 15 12.90 -89.10 -42.10
CA SER A 15 11.98 -89.87 -41.26
C SER A 15 11.90 -89.27 -39.86
N PHE A 16 11.07 -88.25 -39.64
CA PHE A 16 10.20 -88.24 -38.46
C PHE A 16 9.09 -87.22 -38.69
N ARG A 17 7.90 -87.75 -39.01
CA ARG A 17 6.67 -87.10 -38.59
C ARG A 17 6.72 -87.00 -37.07
N TYR A 18 7.06 -85.83 -36.54
CA TYR A 18 6.54 -85.45 -35.23
C TYR A 18 5.24 -84.68 -35.45
N THR A 19 4.18 -85.45 -35.74
CA THR A 19 2.97 -85.33 -34.95
C THR A 19 3.35 -85.72 -33.52
N GLN A 20 3.98 -84.79 -32.79
CA GLN A 20 3.81 -84.73 -31.35
C GLN A 20 2.49 -83.96 -31.24
N SER A 21 1.37 -84.68 -31.14
CA SER A 21 0.71 -84.83 -29.84
C SER A 21 1.01 -83.59 -29.02
N VAL A 22 0.11 -82.61 -29.10
CA VAL A 22 -0.10 -81.69 -27.97
C VAL A 22 -0.06 -82.59 -26.75
N ASP A 23 1.03 -82.48 -25.99
CA ASP A 23 1.31 -83.36 -24.88
C ASP A 23 0.15 -83.17 -23.91
N TYR A 24 -0.77 -84.14 -23.91
CA TYR A 24 -1.98 -84.11 -23.09
C TYR A 24 -1.62 -84.13 -21.59
N TYR A 25 -0.34 -84.36 -21.27
CA TYR A 25 0.27 -84.26 -19.95
C TYR A 25 0.59 -82.83 -19.50
N ASP A 26 0.51 -81.81 -20.36
CA ASP A 26 0.69 -80.41 -19.93
C ASP A 26 -0.64 -79.75 -19.50
N LEU A 27 -1.78 -80.38 -19.83
CA LEU A 27 -3.12 -79.94 -19.40
C LEU A 27 -3.40 -80.22 -17.92
N GLU A 28 -2.84 -81.29 -17.35
CA GLU A 28 -3.04 -81.63 -15.93
C GLU A 28 -2.44 -80.58 -14.99
N ASN A 29 -1.38 -79.89 -15.41
CA ASN A 29 -0.75 -78.80 -14.66
C ASN A 29 -1.10 -77.40 -15.18
N LEU A 30 -1.76 -77.28 -16.34
CA LEU A 30 -2.17 -75.99 -16.90
C LEU A 30 -3.08 -75.22 -15.94
N GLY A 31 -4.03 -75.90 -15.29
CA GLY A 31 -4.90 -75.28 -14.30
C GLY A 31 -4.14 -74.74 -13.08
N ALA A 32 -3.15 -75.49 -12.59
CA ALA A 32 -2.30 -75.08 -11.47
C ALA A 32 -1.36 -73.91 -11.84
N ASN A 33 -0.79 -73.94 -13.05
CA ASN A 33 0.07 -72.87 -13.57
C ASN A 33 -0.71 -71.58 -13.82
N ILE A 34 -1.90 -71.66 -14.43
CA ILE A 34 -2.79 -70.50 -14.61
C ILE A 34 -3.17 -69.93 -13.24
N ASN A 35 -3.57 -70.77 -12.28
CA ASN A 35 -3.92 -70.28 -10.95
C ASN A 35 -2.73 -69.62 -10.25
N ARG A 36 -1.52 -70.16 -10.37
CA ARG A 36 -0.29 -69.56 -9.82
C ARG A 36 0.01 -68.20 -10.46
N GLU A 37 -0.04 -68.10 -11.79
CA GLU A 37 0.19 -66.85 -12.52
C GLU A 37 -0.89 -65.80 -12.22
N VAL A 38 -2.15 -66.22 -12.11
CA VAL A 38 -3.25 -65.35 -11.69
C VAL A 38 -3.02 -64.85 -10.27
N GLN A 39 -2.69 -65.73 -9.32
CA GLN A 39 -2.41 -65.32 -7.93
C GLN A 39 -1.17 -64.40 -7.84
N GLU A 40 -0.11 -64.68 -8.60
CA GLU A 40 1.08 -63.81 -8.68
C GLU A 40 0.77 -62.45 -9.31
N SER A 41 -0.10 -62.41 -10.32
CA SER A 41 -0.57 -61.16 -10.96
C SER A 41 -1.53 -60.37 -10.07
N LEU A 42 -2.25 -61.03 -9.16
CA LEU A 42 -3.14 -60.40 -8.19
C LEU A 42 -2.41 -59.92 -6.91
N LYS A 43 -1.21 -60.42 -6.60
CA LYS A 43 -0.38 -59.95 -5.46
C LYS A 43 -0.22 -58.42 -5.41
N PRO A 44 0.14 -57.71 -6.50
CA PRO A 44 0.23 -56.24 -6.46
C PRO A 44 -1.14 -55.55 -6.27
N LEU A 45 -2.25 -56.23 -6.59
CA LEU A 45 -3.61 -55.71 -6.40
C LEU A 45 -4.12 -55.90 -4.97
N ASN A 46 -3.65 -56.92 -4.23
CA ASN A 46 -4.06 -57.21 -2.85
C ASN A 46 -3.82 -56.04 -1.88
N ASN A 47 -2.91 -55.12 -2.20
CA ASN A 47 -2.62 -53.92 -1.39
C ASN A 47 -2.89 -52.61 -2.13
N LEU A 48 -3.44 -52.66 -3.35
CA LEU A 48 -3.66 -51.46 -4.15
C LEU A 48 -4.71 -50.55 -3.49
N GLY A 49 -5.79 -51.11 -2.96
CA GLY A 49 -6.82 -50.33 -2.25
C GLY A 49 -6.27 -49.62 -1.01
N ALA A 50 -5.46 -50.29 -0.20
CA ALA A 50 -4.79 -49.70 0.96
C ALA A 50 -3.78 -48.61 0.55
N THR A 51 -3.01 -48.87 -0.51
CA THR A 51 -2.03 -47.91 -1.06
C THR A 51 -2.71 -46.65 -1.61
N ILE A 52 -3.80 -46.81 -2.36
CA ILE A 52 -4.59 -45.69 -2.88
C ILE A 52 -5.19 -44.90 -1.72
N THR A 53 -5.81 -45.57 -0.75
CA THR A 53 -6.41 -44.93 0.43
C THR A 53 -5.36 -44.14 1.22
N GLN A 54 -4.16 -44.70 1.41
CA GLN A 54 -3.07 -44.00 2.10
C GLN A 54 -2.58 -42.78 1.32
N ARG A 55 -2.45 -42.87 -0.01
CA ARG A 55 -2.08 -41.72 -0.86
C ARG A 55 -3.15 -40.62 -0.83
N VAL A 56 -4.42 -40.99 -1.01
CA VAL A 56 -5.55 -40.08 -0.98
C VAL A 56 -5.67 -39.40 0.38
N ASN A 57 -5.56 -40.14 1.49
CA ASN A 57 -5.60 -39.56 2.83
C ASN A 57 -4.44 -38.59 3.07
N LYS A 58 -3.23 -38.92 2.60
CA LYS A 58 -2.08 -38.02 2.70
C LYS A 58 -2.29 -36.72 1.93
N GLU A 59 -2.82 -36.79 0.71
CA GLU A 59 -3.13 -35.61 -0.10
C GLU A 59 -4.28 -34.78 0.51
N ILE A 60 -5.32 -35.44 1.01
CA ILE A 60 -6.44 -34.79 1.69
C ILE A 60 -5.97 -34.05 2.95
N GLU A 61 -5.04 -34.60 3.73
CA GLU A 61 -4.52 -33.88 4.90
C GLU A 61 -3.72 -32.64 4.54
N HIS A 62 -2.99 -32.66 3.43
CA HIS A 62 -2.37 -31.44 2.90
C HIS A 62 -3.42 -30.39 2.53
N VAL A 63 -4.54 -30.80 1.91
CA VAL A 63 -5.64 -29.90 1.55
C VAL A 63 -6.39 -29.38 2.79
N ARG A 64 -6.60 -30.21 3.82
CA ARG A 64 -7.23 -29.82 5.10
C ARG A 64 -6.43 -28.78 5.87
N GLN A 65 -5.11 -28.73 5.70
CA GLN A 65 -4.24 -27.74 6.32
C GLN A 65 -4.14 -26.44 5.53
N LEU A 66 -4.63 -26.37 4.28
CA LEU A 66 -4.58 -25.14 3.48
C LEU A 66 -5.36 -23.97 4.10
N PRO A 67 -6.59 -24.13 4.62
CA PRO A 67 -7.36 -23.02 5.19
C PRO A 67 -6.60 -22.30 6.31
N SER A 68 -6.06 -23.03 7.29
CA SER A 68 -5.32 -22.42 8.41
C SER A 68 -4.02 -21.74 7.97
N ARG A 69 -3.35 -22.26 6.94
CA ARG A 69 -2.16 -21.62 6.33
C ARG A 69 -2.53 -20.36 5.53
N LEU A 70 -3.69 -20.35 4.90
CA LEU A 70 -4.20 -19.17 4.18
C LEU A 70 -4.68 -18.09 5.14
N ASP A 71 -5.29 -18.45 6.27
CA ASP A 71 -5.72 -17.51 7.31
C ASP A 71 -4.51 -16.79 7.92
N THR A 72 -3.50 -17.55 8.33
CA THR A 72 -2.24 -16.99 8.87
C THR A 72 -1.49 -16.14 7.84
N LEU A 73 -1.54 -16.51 6.56
CA LEU A 73 -1.01 -15.69 5.48
C LEU A 73 -1.80 -14.39 5.31
N GLY A 74 -3.13 -14.44 5.39
CA GLY A 74 -4.02 -13.28 5.31
C GLY A 74 -3.78 -12.29 6.45
N GLU A 75 -3.62 -12.78 7.68
CA GLU A 75 -3.26 -11.96 8.85
C GLU A 75 -1.88 -11.31 8.66
N THR A 76 -0.89 -12.09 8.21
CA THR A 76 0.48 -11.59 7.95
C THR A 76 0.48 -10.49 6.89
N ILE A 77 -0.22 -10.70 5.76
CA ILE A 77 -0.34 -9.69 4.70
C ILE A 77 -1.04 -8.45 5.23
N SER A 78 -2.13 -8.61 6.00
CA SER A 78 -2.86 -7.49 6.57
C SER A 78 -1.98 -6.65 7.49
N GLN A 79 -1.17 -7.30 8.34
CA GLN A 79 -0.22 -6.63 9.22
C GLN A 79 0.91 -5.94 8.43
N GLN A 80 1.45 -6.58 7.39
CA GLN A 80 2.48 -6.00 6.54
C GLN A 80 1.96 -4.77 5.78
N VAL A 81 0.74 -4.83 5.26
CA VAL A 81 0.08 -3.68 4.61
C VAL A 81 -0.19 -2.59 5.64
N TYR A 82 -0.64 -2.95 6.84
CA TYR A 82 -0.84 -1.99 7.91
C TYR A 82 0.46 -1.24 8.23
N GLU A 83 1.55 -1.95 8.54
CA GLU A 83 2.85 -1.33 8.83
C GLU A 83 3.42 -0.57 7.63
N GLY A 84 3.31 -1.12 6.41
CA GLY A 84 3.78 -0.49 5.18
C GLY A 84 3.07 0.83 4.88
N LEU A 85 1.81 0.98 5.29
CA LEU A 85 1.04 2.21 5.13
C LEU A 85 1.14 3.17 6.33
N ARG A 86 1.92 2.84 7.38
CA ARG A 86 2.08 3.70 8.55
C ARG A 86 2.55 5.12 8.20
N PRO A 87 3.54 5.34 7.30
CA PRO A 87 3.96 6.70 6.92
C PRO A 87 2.84 7.53 6.29
N VAL A 88 1.94 6.90 5.51
CA VAL A 88 0.81 7.57 4.88
C VAL A 88 -0.22 8.00 5.93
N ARG A 89 -0.47 7.16 6.94
CA ARG A 89 -1.40 7.48 8.04
C ARG A 89 -0.83 8.58 8.95
N GLU A 90 0.46 8.51 9.26
CA GLU A 90 1.16 9.58 10.00
C GLU A 90 1.09 10.91 9.24
N MET A 91 1.35 10.89 7.93
CA MET A 91 1.18 12.06 7.07
C MET A 91 -0.26 12.60 7.09
N GLN A 92 -1.27 11.73 6.99
CA GLN A 92 -2.67 12.12 7.06
C GLN A 92 -3.00 12.81 8.40
N SER A 93 -2.50 12.28 9.52
CA SER A 93 -2.64 12.88 10.85
C SER A 93 -2.00 14.27 10.91
N ARG A 94 -0.79 14.45 10.36
CA ARG A 94 -0.16 15.78 10.24
C ARG A 94 -0.98 16.75 9.40
N MET A 95 -1.51 16.31 8.27
CA MET A 95 -2.36 17.14 7.40
C MET A 95 -3.62 17.59 8.14
N ARG A 96 -4.28 16.67 8.89
CA ARG A 96 -5.43 17.02 9.73
C ARG A 96 -5.10 18.10 10.75
N ILE A 97 -3.96 17.97 11.43
CA ILE A 97 -3.48 18.95 12.40
C ILE A 97 -3.17 20.28 11.72
N LYS A 98 -2.47 20.30 10.59
CA LYS A 98 -2.06 21.56 9.92
C LYS A 98 -3.25 22.30 9.32
N PHE A 99 -4.18 21.58 8.73
CA PHE A 99 -5.30 22.17 7.98
C PHE A 99 -6.59 22.24 8.79
N GLY A 100 -6.64 21.71 10.02
CA GLY A 100 -7.84 21.76 10.85
C GLY A 100 -9.05 21.12 10.16
N THR A 101 -8.88 19.91 9.63
CA THR A 101 -9.92 19.20 8.86
C THR A 101 -10.76 18.30 9.77
N GLU A 102 -11.76 17.61 9.21
CA GLU A 102 -12.60 16.61 9.93
C GLU A 102 -13.31 17.16 11.18
N GLY A 103 -13.72 18.43 11.12
CA GLY A 103 -14.46 19.09 12.20
C GLY A 103 -13.57 19.61 13.33
N GLY A 104 -12.25 19.48 13.22
CA GLY A 104 -11.33 20.10 14.17
C GLY A 104 -11.00 21.56 13.87
N THR A 105 -10.32 22.23 14.79
CA THR A 105 -9.82 23.60 14.65
C THR A 105 -8.36 23.63 15.04
N THR A 106 -7.52 24.27 14.25
CA THR A 106 -6.09 24.42 14.55
C THR A 106 -5.76 25.86 14.86
N ILE A 107 -4.96 26.09 15.91
CA ILE A 107 -4.25 27.35 16.11
C ILE A 107 -2.82 27.15 15.61
N ALA A 108 -2.42 27.90 14.59
CA ALA A 108 -1.02 28.01 14.20
C ALA A 108 -0.41 29.23 14.87
N THR A 109 0.62 29.02 15.70
CA THR A 109 1.41 30.08 16.34
C THR A 109 2.79 30.11 15.70
N PHE A 110 3.13 31.22 15.07
CA PHE A 110 4.42 31.41 14.41
C PHE A 110 5.46 31.99 15.38
N GLN A 111 6.74 31.90 15.01
CA GLN A 111 7.86 32.39 15.82
C GLN A 111 7.73 33.87 16.24
N ASP A 112 7.10 34.71 15.41
CA ASP A 112 6.84 36.13 15.70
C ASP A 112 5.59 36.34 16.59
N ASN A 113 5.07 35.27 17.19
CA ASN A 113 3.84 35.20 17.98
C ASN A 113 2.55 35.53 17.21
N ARG A 114 2.58 35.62 15.87
CA ARG A 114 1.34 35.71 15.10
C ARG A 114 0.57 34.40 15.21
N GLN A 115 -0.73 34.53 15.45
CA GLN A 115 -1.64 33.40 15.58
C GLN A 115 -2.72 33.44 14.51
N PHE A 116 -2.98 32.29 13.92
CA PHE A 116 -4.06 32.09 12.97
C PHE A 116 -4.90 30.88 13.39
N ILE A 117 -6.22 31.01 13.23
CA ILE A 117 -7.13 29.89 13.34
C ILE A 117 -7.26 29.26 11.96
N ILE A 118 -7.07 27.96 11.85
CA ILE A 118 -7.19 27.22 10.59
C ILE A 118 -8.35 26.24 10.72
N ARG A 119 -9.26 26.29 9.74
CA ARG A 119 -10.39 25.38 9.62
C ARG A 119 -10.56 24.99 8.16
N ASN A 120 -10.56 23.69 7.88
CA ASN A 120 -10.64 23.15 6.52
C ASN A 120 -9.67 23.82 5.54
N GLY A 121 -8.44 24.04 5.99
CA GLY A 121 -7.34 24.64 5.25
C GLY A 121 -7.41 26.15 5.04
N VAL A 122 -8.48 26.81 5.49
CA VAL A 122 -8.61 28.27 5.42
C VAL A 122 -8.11 28.90 6.71
N MET A 123 -7.27 29.92 6.57
CA MET A 123 -6.75 30.72 7.69
C MET A 123 -7.69 31.88 8.01
N TYR A 124 -7.87 32.10 9.31
CA TYR A 124 -8.68 33.15 9.89
C TYR A 124 -7.91 33.91 10.96
N THR A 125 -8.21 35.21 11.08
CA THR A 125 -7.79 36.05 12.20
C THR A 125 -8.94 36.16 13.20
N CYS A 126 -8.60 36.14 14.48
CA CYS A 126 -9.55 36.36 15.57
C CYS A 126 -9.51 37.83 15.99
N GLY A 127 -10.64 38.53 15.93
CA GLY A 127 -10.77 39.91 16.43
C GLY A 127 -10.88 40.03 17.95
N GLY A 128 -10.67 38.93 18.68
CA GLY A 128 -10.74 38.84 20.14
C GLY A 128 -9.65 37.92 20.68
N GLN A 129 -9.93 37.22 21.77
CA GLN A 129 -9.00 36.25 22.35
C GLN A 129 -9.29 34.83 21.82
N ILE A 130 -8.23 34.06 21.62
CA ILE A 130 -8.34 32.64 21.27
C ILE A 130 -8.23 31.83 22.56
N SER A 131 -9.27 31.05 22.86
CA SER A 131 -9.27 30.14 24.00
C SER A 131 -8.18 29.09 23.83
N GLN A 132 -7.29 29.00 24.82
CA GLN A 132 -6.23 27.99 24.84
C GLN A 132 -6.77 26.59 25.11
N GLU A 133 -7.99 26.47 25.64
CA GLU A 133 -8.60 25.19 25.98
C GLU A 133 -9.46 24.63 24.85
N THR A 134 -10.08 25.49 24.05
CA THR A 134 -11.06 25.06 23.03
C THR A 134 -10.70 25.48 21.61
N GLY A 135 -9.73 26.38 21.43
CA GLY A 135 -9.42 26.99 20.14
C GLY A 135 -10.50 27.93 19.60
N ALA A 136 -11.52 28.25 20.41
CA ALA A 136 -12.58 29.17 20.03
C ALA A 136 -12.10 30.62 20.05
N CYS A 137 -12.57 31.42 19.10
CA CYS A 137 -12.38 32.86 19.08
C CYS A 137 -13.54 33.53 19.84
N SER A 138 -13.24 34.39 20.82
CA SER A 138 -14.27 35.16 21.54
C SER A 138 -14.82 36.36 20.76
N GLY A 139 -14.12 36.77 19.70
CA GLY A 139 -14.52 37.87 18.82
C GLY A 139 -14.97 37.44 17.43
N SER A 140 -15.01 38.39 16.49
CA SER A 140 -15.33 38.08 15.09
C SER A 140 -14.19 37.29 14.44
N LEU A 141 -14.53 36.16 13.82
CA LEU A 141 -13.61 35.36 13.02
C LEU A 141 -13.65 35.86 11.57
N LYS A 142 -12.55 36.40 11.07
CA LYS A 142 -12.46 36.93 9.70
C LYS A 142 -11.45 36.13 8.90
N LYS A 143 -11.74 35.85 7.63
CA LYS A 143 -10.77 35.20 6.75
C LYS A 143 -9.49 36.07 6.71
N ALA A 144 -8.33 35.45 6.92
CA ALA A 144 -7.07 36.18 6.91
C ALA A 144 -6.77 36.72 5.51
N THR A 145 -6.43 38.00 5.40
CA THR A 145 -6.06 38.61 4.12
C THR A 145 -4.55 38.71 4.04
N LEU A 146 -3.96 38.10 3.01
CA LEU A 146 -2.52 38.15 2.73
C LEU A 146 -2.26 39.29 1.76
N ASN A 147 -1.93 40.47 2.28
CA ASN A 147 -1.81 41.68 1.47
C ASN A 147 -0.38 41.86 0.95
N ASN A 148 0.61 41.63 1.81
CA ASN A 148 2.01 41.80 1.49
C ASN A 148 2.64 40.46 1.12
N GLU A 149 3.69 40.47 0.30
CA GLU A 149 4.42 39.25 -0.06
C GLU A 149 4.90 38.48 1.18
N LYS A 150 5.37 39.19 2.22
CA LYS A 150 5.77 38.59 3.49
C LYS A 150 4.63 37.86 4.22
N ASP A 151 3.38 38.27 4.02
CA ASP A 151 2.25 37.60 4.67
C ASP A 151 2.04 36.18 4.11
N PHE A 152 2.43 35.93 2.86
CA PHE A 152 2.39 34.59 2.26
C PHE A 152 3.35 33.59 2.91
N CYS A 153 4.31 34.07 3.73
CA CYS A 153 5.13 33.18 4.56
C CYS A 153 4.31 32.46 5.65
N TYR A 154 3.16 33.03 6.06
CA TYR A 154 2.25 32.42 7.04
C TYR A 154 1.24 31.47 6.40
N ALA A 155 1.11 31.47 5.08
CA ALA A 155 0.17 30.60 4.38
C ALA A 155 0.48 29.12 4.66
N ASN A 156 -0.58 28.33 4.86
CA ASN A 156 -0.47 26.88 5.06
C ASN A 156 -0.76 26.09 3.78
N VAL A 157 -1.38 26.71 2.77
CA VAL A 157 -1.66 26.06 1.48
C VAL A 157 -0.67 26.57 0.44
N ASN A 158 0.05 25.64 -0.17
CA ASN A 158 0.83 25.89 -1.36
C ASN A 158 0.75 24.69 -2.31
N THR A 159 0.98 24.96 -3.59
CA THR A 159 1.16 23.95 -4.62
C THR A 159 2.45 24.26 -5.36
N ILE A 160 3.20 23.23 -5.76
CA ILE A 160 4.48 23.39 -6.45
C ILE A 160 4.35 22.92 -7.90
N ILE A 161 4.82 23.74 -8.84
CA ILE A 161 4.92 23.39 -10.26
C ILE A 161 6.21 23.97 -10.83
N ASN A 162 7.06 23.13 -11.43
CA ASN A 162 8.34 23.55 -12.04
C ASN A 162 9.22 24.43 -11.12
N ASN A 163 9.37 24.06 -9.84
CA ASN A 163 10.11 24.82 -8.81
C ASN A 163 9.53 26.20 -8.45
N TYR A 164 8.28 26.47 -8.82
CA TYR A 164 7.51 27.63 -8.34
C TYR A 164 6.47 27.20 -7.33
N TYR A 165 6.37 27.96 -6.25
CA TYR A 165 5.26 27.89 -5.33
C TYR A 165 4.12 28.79 -5.80
N CYS A 166 2.92 28.24 -5.81
CA CYS A 166 1.69 29.00 -5.81
C CYS A 166 1.08 28.95 -4.42
N ILE A 167 0.97 30.12 -3.79
CA ILE A 167 0.66 30.26 -2.36
C ILE A 167 -0.57 31.14 -2.20
N GLY A 168 -1.47 30.78 -1.29
CA GLY A 168 -2.66 31.56 -0.99
C GLY A 168 -3.32 31.17 0.32
N ASN A 169 -4.41 31.86 0.65
CA ASN A 169 -5.24 31.49 1.79
C ASN A 169 -6.45 30.66 1.34
N GLY A 170 -6.37 29.34 1.55
CA GLY A 170 -7.37 28.37 1.11
C GLY A 170 -6.95 27.70 -0.19
N ASN A 171 -7.93 27.20 -0.96
CA ASN A 171 -7.68 26.42 -2.16
C ASN A 171 -7.05 27.28 -3.26
N VAL A 172 -5.83 26.90 -3.66
CA VAL A 172 -5.12 27.50 -4.79
C VAL A 172 -5.05 26.51 -5.95
N ASN A 173 -5.19 27.03 -7.16
CA ASN A 173 -5.03 26.30 -8.40
C ASN A 173 -3.74 26.73 -9.08
N THR A 174 -3.06 25.77 -9.67
CA THR A 174 -1.92 26.00 -10.53
C THR A 174 -2.15 25.39 -11.89
N GLY A 175 -1.39 25.86 -12.87
CA GLY A 175 -1.16 25.10 -14.08
C GLY A 175 -0.28 25.85 -15.05
N TYR A 176 -0.17 25.30 -16.24
CA TYR A 176 0.83 25.69 -17.21
C TYR A 176 0.18 25.77 -18.59
N VAL A 177 0.08 26.99 -19.12
CA VAL A 177 -0.55 27.25 -20.43
C VAL A 177 0.38 28.15 -21.23
N ASN A 178 0.69 27.73 -22.46
CA ASN A 178 1.54 28.48 -23.40
C ASN A 178 2.88 28.94 -22.79
N GLY A 179 3.55 28.05 -22.05
CA GLY A 179 4.86 28.36 -21.46
C GLY A 179 4.82 29.20 -20.19
N LYS A 180 3.63 29.55 -19.67
CA LYS A 180 3.46 30.37 -18.46
C LYS A 180 2.76 29.60 -17.35
N ILE A 181 3.28 29.73 -16.14
CA ILE A 181 2.66 29.21 -14.93
C ILE A 181 1.58 30.20 -14.48
N TYR A 182 0.38 29.70 -14.20
CA TYR A 182 -0.67 30.48 -13.54
C TYR A 182 -0.86 30.02 -12.11
N CYS A 183 -1.21 30.97 -11.26
CA CYS A 183 -1.55 30.77 -9.85
C CYS A 183 -2.81 31.58 -9.57
N SER A 184 -3.86 30.92 -9.08
CA SER A 184 -5.13 31.57 -8.76
C SER A 184 -5.80 30.89 -7.57
N SER A 185 -6.75 31.57 -6.93
CA SER A 185 -7.60 30.93 -5.93
C SER A 185 -9.02 30.78 -6.49
N ASN A 186 -9.74 29.79 -5.97
CA ASN A 186 -11.14 29.55 -6.37
C ASN A 186 -12.10 30.67 -5.93
N ASP A 187 -11.71 31.46 -4.94
CA ASP A 187 -12.55 32.47 -4.30
C ASP A 187 -12.08 33.91 -4.59
N GLY A 188 -11.16 34.10 -5.54
CA GLY A 188 -10.62 35.42 -5.91
C GLY A 188 -9.69 36.05 -4.87
N SER A 189 -9.37 35.36 -3.77
CA SER A 189 -8.33 35.81 -2.85
C SER A 189 -6.96 35.92 -3.52
N LYS A 190 -6.14 36.85 -3.01
CA LYS A 190 -4.81 37.11 -3.56
C LYS A 190 -3.94 35.86 -3.45
N THR A 191 -3.22 35.56 -4.52
CA THR A 191 -2.22 34.48 -4.56
C THR A 191 -0.85 35.05 -4.89
N LEU A 192 0.19 34.29 -4.56
CA LEU A 192 1.58 34.61 -4.86
C LEU A 192 2.19 33.45 -5.63
N LEU A 193 2.71 33.74 -6.82
CA LEU A 193 3.57 32.85 -7.58
C LEU A 193 5.02 33.29 -7.37
N ILE A 194 5.86 32.42 -6.80
CA ILE A 194 7.24 32.74 -6.43
C ILE A 194 8.14 31.53 -6.65
N SER A 195 9.40 31.74 -7.02
CA SER A 195 10.37 30.64 -7.13
C SER A 195 10.66 30.04 -5.76
N GLU A 196 11.05 28.77 -5.70
CA GLU A 196 11.43 28.14 -4.43
C GLU A 196 12.60 28.86 -3.75
N GLN A 197 13.59 29.28 -4.52
CA GLN A 197 14.76 29.99 -4.01
C GLN A 197 14.36 31.33 -3.37
N ASP A 198 13.52 32.12 -4.05
CA ASP A 198 13.08 33.41 -3.54
C ASP A 198 12.16 33.25 -2.33
N TYR A 199 11.30 32.23 -2.34
CA TYR A 199 10.47 31.90 -1.18
C TYR A 199 11.31 31.59 0.05
N ARG A 200 12.32 30.71 -0.09
CA ARG A 200 13.23 30.36 1.02
C ARG A 200 13.98 31.60 1.52
N LYS A 201 14.48 32.45 0.63
CA LYS A 201 15.17 33.70 0.99
C LYS A 201 14.25 34.68 1.73
N GLN A 202 13.01 34.81 1.28
CA GLN A 202 12.05 35.75 1.84
C GLN A 202 11.48 35.28 3.18
N CYS A 203 11.09 34.01 3.27
CA CYS A 203 10.38 33.46 4.43
C CYS A 203 11.32 32.87 5.48
N GLY A 204 12.58 32.62 5.13
CA GLY A 204 13.63 32.06 6.00
C GLY A 204 14.00 32.90 7.22
N ASN A 205 13.37 34.06 7.44
CA ASN A 205 13.48 34.86 8.68
C ASN A 205 12.12 35.34 9.23
N VAL A 206 11.01 34.98 8.57
CA VAL A 206 9.67 35.52 8.89
C VAL A 206 8.83 34.49 9.63
N ALA A 207 8.81 33.26 9.13
CA ALA A 207 7.94 32.19 9.61
C ALA A 207 8.71 30.86 9.73
N ASN A 208 9.90 30.90 10.34
CA ASN A 208 10.82 29.75 10.39
C ASN A 208 10.31 28.59 11.22
N SER A 209 9.50 28.84 12.23
CA SER A 209 8.86 27.79 13.00
C SER A 209 7.40 28.11 13.21
N VAL A 210 6.62 27.04 13.30
CA VAL A 210 5.19 27.10 13.59
C VAL A 210 4.83 25.98 14.55
N THR A 211 4.09 26.33 15.58
CA THR A 211 3.48 25.37 16.50
C THR A 211 2.00 25.31 16.21
N TYR A 212 1.53 24.13 15.86
CA TYR A 212 0.14 23.80 15.61
C TYR A 212 -0.47 23.21 16.87
N LYS A 213 -1.59 23.77 17.32
CA LYS A 213 -2.44 23.23 18.39
C LYS A 213 -3.81 22.90 17.81
N TYR A 214 -4.09 21.62 17.62
CA TYR A 214 -5.29 21.09 16.99
C TYR A 214 -6.28 20.58 18.04
N PHE A 215 -7.49 21.12 18.00
CA PHE A 215 -8.61 20.77 18.87
C PHE A 215 -9.61 19.95 18.08
N THR A 216 -9.95 18.76 18.56
CA THR A 216 -10.89 17.86 17.90
C THR A 216 -11.66 16.99 18.88
N SER A 217 -12.80 16.47 18.43
CA SER A 217 -13.59 15.49 19.16
C SER A 217 -13.30 14.05 18.75
N ARG A 218 -12.47 13.84 17.72
CA ARG A 218 -12.13 12.52 17.18
C ARG A 218 -10.69 12.17 17.49
N LYS A 219 -10.43 10.92 17.90
CA LYS A 219 -9.05 10.43 18.02
C LYS A 219 -8.32 10.55 16.68
N LEU A 220 -7.13 11.14 16.72
CA LEU A 220 -6.15 10.93 15.67
C LEU A 220 -5.70 9.47 15.75
N GLY A 221 -5.66 8.79 14.60
CA GLY A 221 -5.16 7.41 14.51
C GLY A 221 -3.64 7.38 14.67
N ASP A 222 -2.96 6.60 13.84
CA ASP A 222 -1.49 6.60 13.83
C ASP A 222 -0.94 8.01 13.58
N HIS A 223 0.01 8.42 14.42
CA HIS A 223 0.74 9.67 14.32
C HIS A 223 2.17 9.45 14.79
N ASP A 224 3.12 10.19 14.20
CA ASP A 224 4.52 10.07 14.57
C ASP A 224 4.81 10.71 15.95
N SER A 225 6.02 10.45 16.46
CA SER A 225 6.49 10.94 17.75
C SER A 225 6.60 12.47 17.86
N GLY A 226 6.54 13.21 16.76
CA GLY A 226 6.52 14.67 16.74
C GLY A 226 5.14 15.25 17.09
N VAL A 227 4.09 14.43 17.09
CA VAL A 227 2.73 14.81 17.47
C VAL A 227 2.44 14.36 18.89
N HIS A 228 2.05 15.30 19.74
CA HIS A 228 1.71 15.02 21.14
C HIS A 228 0.24 15.31 21.38
N CYS A 229 -0.55 14.28 21.64
CA CYS A 229 -1.99 14.38 21.91
C CYS A 229 -2.30 14.17 23.40
N THR A 230 -3.17 15.01 23.95
CA THR A 230 -3.67 14.92 25.33
C THR A 230 -5.20 15.01 25.35
N GLY A 231 -5.80 14.47 26.42
CA GLY A 231 -7.26 14.44 26.60
C GLY A 231 -7.92 13.17 26.04
N ASN A 232 -9.23 13.08 26.26
CA ASN A 232 -10.09 12.00 25.77
C ASN A 232 -11.27 12.62 25.01
N GLU A 233 -11.94 11.82 24.17
CA GLU A 233 -13.13 12.28 23.47
C GLU A 233 -14.18 12.82 24.48
N PRO A 234 -14.82 13.96 24.20
CA PRO A 234 -14.81 14.73 22.95
C PRO A 234 -13.80 15.90 22.92
N LYS A 235 -12.83 15.95 23.84
CA LYS A 235 -11.86 17.05 23.96
C LYS A 235 -10.44 16.52 23.85
N ILE A 236 -9.98 16.35 22.62
CA ILE A 236 -8.61 15.96 22.31
C ILE A 236 -7.85 17.18 21.79
N VAL A 237 -6.66 17.39 22.34
CA VAL A 237 -5.77 18.48 21.96
C VAL A 237 -4.43 17.89 21.53
N CYS A 238 -4.06 18.13 20.28
CA CYS A 238 -2.79 17.66 19.73
C CYS A 238 -1.89 18.83 19.37
N THR A 239 -0.62 18.72 19.73
CA THR A 239 0.40 19.72 19.45
C THR A 239 1.49 19.14 18.57
N MET A 240 1.92 19.92 17.58
CA MET A 240 3.03 19.61 16.71
C MET A 240 3.80 20.88 16.38
N THR A 241 5.13 20.81 16.36
CA THR A 241 5.99 21.93 15.94
C THR A 241 6.75 21.54 14.69
N GLU A 242 6.77 22.44 13.71
CA GLU A 242 7.51 22.25 12.45
C GLU A 242 8.48 23.41 12.23
N ASN A 243 9.67 23.06 11.77
CA ASN A 243 10.62 24.03 11.22
C ASN A 243 10.35 24.19 9.72
N ARG A 244 9.96 25.39 9.30
CA ARG A 244 9.62 25.72 7.92
C ARG A 244 10.83 26.00 7.02
N GLN A 245 12.05 26.02 7.55
CA GLN A 245 13.25 26.11 6.70
C GLN A 245 13.52 24.80 5.93
N ASN A 246 12.99 23.69 6.43
CA ASN A 246 13.16 22.35 5.88
C ASN A 246 11.89 21.79 5.23
N VAL A 247 10.94 22.64 4.76
CA VAL A 247 9.75 22.14 4.04
C VAL A 247 10.17 21.61 2.66
N GLY A 248 10.66 20.38 2.64
CA GLY A 248 10.58 19.51 1.46
C GLY A 248 9.10 19.29 1.17
N THR A 249 8.66 19.84 0.03
CA THR A 249 7.59 19.35 -0.85
C THR A 249 6.35 18.75 -0.17
N ASN A 250 5.29 19.55 -0.01
CA ASN A 250 3.93 19.03 0.15
C ASN A 250 3.21 18.92 -1.21
N VAL A 251 2.69 17.71 -1.45
CA VAL A 251 1.52 17.33 -2.26
C VAL A 251 1.36 18.02 -3.62
N VAL A 252 1.62 17.25 -4.68
CA VAL A 252 1.09 17.54 -6.01
C VAL A 252 -0.33 17.00 -6.09
N GLN A 253 -1.27 17.84 -6.54
CA GLN A 253 -2.60 17.43 -6.94
C GLN A 253 -2.66 17.45 -8.48
N VAL A 254 -2.85 16.30 -9.09
CA VAL A 254 -3.13 16.10 -10.52
C VAL A 254 -4.50 15.43 -10.63
N ASN A 255 -5.36 15.99 -11.47
CA ASN A 255 -6.61 15.36 -11.89
C ASN A 255 -6.36 13.90 -12.31
N GLY A 256 -6.94 12.95 -11.57
CA GLY A 256 -6.90 11.52 -11.91
C GLY A 256 -6.08 10.62 -10.97
N GLY A 257 -5.39 11.17 -9.97
CA GLY A 257 -4.68 10.40 -8.96
C GLY A 257 -3.35 11.04 -8.64
N SER A 258 -3.03 11.18 -7.35
CA SER A 258 -1.76 11.77 -6.96
C SER A 258 -1.22 11.16 -5.68
N TYR A 259 0.01 10.68 -5.78
CA TYR A 259 0.93 10.46 -4.68
C TYR A 259 2.18 11.27 -4.99
N ILE A 260 2.57 12.19 -4.11
CA ILE A 260 3.97 12.59 -3.98
C ILE A 260 4.31 12.65 -2.50
N SER A 261 5.24 11.77 -2.12
CA SER A 261 5.94 11.69 -0.86
C SER A 261 7.19 12.58 -0.92
N SER A 262 7.49 13.24 0.19
CA SER A 262 8.82 13.77 0.48
C SER A 262 9.07 13.60 1.98
N THR A 263 9.80 12.55 2.33
CA THR A 263 10.50 12.44 3.60
C THR A 263 11.86 13.12 3.45
N ASN A 264 12.21 13.99 4.41
CA ASN A 264 13.63 14.14 4.76
C ASN A 264 14.08 12.87 5.49
#